data_AF-A0A1I2EQE0-F1
#
_entry.id   AF-A0A1I2EQE0-F1
#
_cell.length_a   1.000
_cell.length_b   1.000
_cell.length_c   1.000
_cell.angle_alpha   90.00
_cell.angle_beta   90.00
_cell.angle_gamma   90.00
#
_symmetry.space_group_name_H-M   'P 1'
#
loop_
_entity.id
_entity.type
_entity.pdbx_description
1 polymer ?
#
loop_
_entity_poly.entity_id
_entity_poly.type
_entity_poly.pdbx_seq_one_letter_code
_entity_poly.pdbx_strand_id
1 'polypeptide(L)'
;MQFVYEAGPCGYGLYRQLLASGHDAQVVAPSRIPKAPGERIKTGRRDALKLARLARRGDLTPVWVPDNEQEAMRDLTRARDDMKAQERKRVSRGNADAGLTSGSTGRRAF
;
A
#
# COMPACT_ATOMS: atom_id res chain seq x y z
N MET A 1 18.51 20.37 -4.18
CA MET A 1 18.48 19.12 -3.39
C MET A 1 17.27 18.34 -3.85
N GLN A 2 17.39 17.02 -4.09
CA GLN A 2 16.31 16.19 -4.63
C GLN A 2 15.86 15.18 -3.56
N PHE A 3 14.54 15.08 -3.37
CA PHE A 3 13.90 14.15 -2.44
C PHE A 3 13.26 13.00 -3.20
N VAL A 4 13.36 11.79 -2.65
CA VAL A 4 12.74 10.60 -3.24
C VAL A 4 12.12 9.77 -2.14
N TYR A 5 10.86 9.38 -2.32
CA TYR A 5 10.17 8.50 -1.39
C TYR A 5 9.23 7.54 -2.11
N GLU A 6 8.87 6.46 -1.43
CA GLU A 6 7.97 5.43 -1.93
C GLU A 6 6.51 5.85 -1.71
N ALA A 7 5.64 5.57 -2.70
CA ALA A 7 4.21 5.80 -2.58
C ALA A 7 3.64 5.01 -1.39
N GLY A 8 3.11 5.74 -0.41
CA GLY A 8 2.47 5.19 0.78
C GLY A 8 0.94 5.30 0.74
N PRO A 9 0.24 4.70 1.72
CA PRO A 9 -1.21 4.83 1.84
C PRO A 9 -1.65 6.23 2.25
N CYS A 10 -0.74 7.06 2.79
CA CYS A 10 -1.03 8.39 3.33
C CYS A 10 -1.12 9.51 2.27
N GLY A 11 -1.28 9.15 0.99
CA GLY A 11 -1.42 10.12 -0.10
C GLY A 11 -0.13 10.85 -0.47
N TYR A 12 -0.27 12.02 -1.09
CA TYR A 12 0.82 12.81 -1.69
C TYR A 12 1.06 14.17 -1.03
N GLY A 13 0.55 14.41 0.18
CA GLY A 13 0.72 15.68 0.89
C GLY A 13 2.19 16.10 1.07
N LEU A 14 3.06 15.14 1.42
CA LEU A 14 4.50 15.40 1.57
C LEU A 14 5.15 15.87 0.27
N TYR A 15 4.78 15.30 -0.88
CA TYR A 15 5.28 15.74 -2.18
C TYR A 15 4.94 17.20 -2.45
N ARG A 16 3.70 17.59 -2.18
CA ARG A 16 3.24 18.98 -2.36
C ARG A 16 3.97 19.94 -1.42
N GLN A 17 4.18 19.56 -0.16
CA GLN A 17 4.94 20.36 0.81
C GLN A 17 6.40 20.56 0.37
N LEU A 18 7.05 19.51 -0.13
CA LEU A 18 8.42 19.60 -0.64
C LEU A 18 8.50 20.54 -1.86
N LEU A 19 7.59 20.41 -2.82
CA LEU A 19 7.53 21.33 -3.96
C LEU A 19 7.27 22.77 -3.53
N ALA A 20 6.33 23.00 -2.61
CA ALA A 20 6.02 24.33 -2.08
C ALA A 20 7.20 24.97 -1.32
N SER A 21 8.08 24.16 -0.73
CA SER A 21 9.33 24.60 -0.11
C SER A 21 10.48 24.86 -1.10
N GLY A 22 10.25 24.68 -2.40
CA GLY A 22 11.27 24.89 -3.45
C GLY A 22 12.21 23.71 -3.64
N HIS A 23 11.81 22.51 -3.22
CA HIS A 23 12.60 21.29 -3.38
C HIS A 23 12.01 20.39 -4.46
N ASP A 24 12.88 19.80 -5.28
CA ASP A 24 12.47 18.77 -6.23
C ASP A 24 12.16 17.46 -5.47
N ALA A 25 11.07 16.80 -5.85
CA ALA A 25 10.58 15.60 -5.20
C ALA A 25 10.15 14.57 -6.24
N GLN A 26 10.42 13.29 -5.97
CA GLN A 26 9.94 12.17 -6.77
C GLN A 26 9.23 11.15 -5.89
N VAL A 27 8.12 10.62 -6.41
CA VAL A 27 7.39 9.52 -5.78
C VAL A 27 7.58 8.26 -6.60
N VAL A 28 7.90 7.14 -5.97
CA VAL A 28 8.17 5.87 -6.67
C VAL A 28 7.22 4.78 -6.18
N ALA A 29 6.68 3.98 -7.09
CA ALA A 29 5.85 2.85 -6.70
C ALA A 29 6.69 1.73 -6.04
N PRO A 30 6.20 1.11 -4.95
CA PRO A 30 6.84 -0.05 -4.30
C PRO A 30 7.26 -1.19 -5.25
N SER A 31 6.48 -1.38 -6.32
CA SER A 31 6.68 -2.43 -7.33
C SER A 31 7.76 -2.09 -8.36
N ARG A 32 8.14 -0.81 -8.48
CA ARG A 32 9.17 -0.34 -9.42
C ARG A 32 10.56 -0.25 -8.79
N ILE A 33 10.67 -0.42 -7.48
CA ILE A 33 11.96 -0.44 -6.78
C ILE A 33 12.52 -1.87 -6.92
N PRO A 34 13.68 -2.08 -7.58
CA PRO A 34 14.28 -3.41 -7.70
C PRO A 34 14.53 -4.02 -6.32
N LYS A 35 14.15 -5.28 -6.10
CA LYS A 35 14.36 -6.00 -4.84
C LYS A 35 15.22 -7.23 -5.08
N ALA A 36 16.22 -7.42 -4.24
CA ALA A 36 17.06 -8.61 -4.33
C ALA A 36 16.28 -9.84 -3.81
N PRO A 37 16.46 -11.02 -4.41
CA PRO A 37 15.92 -12.26 -3.85
C PRO A 37 16.38 -12.43 -2.40
N GLY A 38 15.44 -12.70 -1.48
CA GLY A 38 15.74 -12.85 -0.05
C GLY A 38 15.77 -11.56 0.77
N GLU A 39 15.54 -10.39 0.16
CA GLU A 39 15.38 -9.12 0.85
C GLU A 39 14.06 -9.10 1.65
N ARG A 40 14.08 -9.65 2.87
CA ARG A 40 12.88 -9.80 3.74
C ARG A 40 12.74 -8.71 4.80
N ILE A 41 13.83 -8.06 5.20
CA ILE A 41 13.82 -7.10 6.31
C ILE A 41 13.79 -5.68 5.76
N LYS A 42 12.62 -5.05 5.81
CA LYS A 42 12.49 -3.62 5.56
C LYS A 42 12.90 -2.85 6.81
N THR A 43 13.96 -2.04 6.70
CA THR A 43 14.34 -1.05 7.71
C THR A 43 14.38 0.32 7.04
N GLY A 44 13.79 1.35 7.65
CA GLY A 44 13.69 2.67 7.03
C GLY A 44 15.02 3.24 6.55
N ARG A 45 16.11 3.04 7.32
CA ARG A 45 17.46 3.48 6.93
C ARG A 45 17.99 2.80 5.67
N ARG A 46 17.88 1.46 5.58
CA ARG A 46 18.36 0.71 4.39
C ARG A 46 17.57 1.07 3.15
N ASP A 47 16.25 1.24 3.29
CA ASP A 47 15.36 1.58 2.19
C ASP A 47 15.63 3.00 1.66
N ALA A 48 15.81 3.97 2.56
CA ALA A 48 16.20 5.33 2.19
C ALA A 48 17.56 5.38 1.47
N LEU A 49 18.56 4.64 1.96
CA LEU A 49 19.87 4.55 1.30
C LEU A 49 19.78 3.89 -0.09
N LYS A 50 18.92 2.88 -0.23
CA LYS A 50 18.69 2.20 -1.51
C LYS A 50 18.03 3.13 -2.51
N LEU A 51 16.96 3.82 -2.11
CA LEU A 51 16.30 4.84 -2.93
C LEU A 51 17.27 5.93 -3.35
N ALA A 52 18.08 6.48 -2.43
CA ALA A 52 19.06 7.49 -2.76
C ALA A 52 20.11 7.01 -3.78
N ARG A 53 20.55 5.74 -3.69
CA ARG A 53 21.50 5.15 -4.65
C ARG A 53 20.88 4.97 -6.04
N LEU A 54 19.64 4.49 -6.10
CA LEU A 54 18.92 4.30 -7.37
C LEU A 54 18.58 5.65 -8.02
N ALA A 55 18.14 6.63 -7.23
CA ALA A 55 17.85 7.99 -7.68
C ALA A 55 19.09 8.63 -8.31
N ARG A 56 20.23 8.55 -7.64
CA ARG A 56 21.49 9.11 -8.14
C ARG A 56 21.96 8.48 -9.46
N ARG A 57 21.57 7.23 -9.73
CA ARG A 57 21.89 6.53 -10.98
C ARG A 57 20.87 6.81 -12.09
N GLY A 58 19.73 7.41 -11.77
CA GLY A 58 18.61 7.55 -12.71
C GLY A 58 17.80 6.26 -12.89
N ASP A 59 17.99 5.27 -12.02
CA ASP A 59 17.37 3.93 -12.12
C ASP A 59 15.93 3.90 -11.55
N LEU A 60 15.37 5.05 -11.16
CA LEU A 60 14.02 5.15 -10.62
C LEU A 60 13.06 5.72 -11.66
N THR A 61 11.92 5.08 -11.81
CA THR A 61 10.81 5.60 -12.63
C THR A 61 9.75 6.22 -11.71
N PRO A 62 9.66 7.55 -11.64
CA PRO A 62 8.66 8.20 -10.81
C PRO A 62 7.24 7.84 -11.29
N VAL A 63 6.29 7.86 -10.35
CA VAL A 63 4.88 7.81 -10.68
C VAL A 63 4.36 9.23 -10.90
N TRP A 64 3.33 9.34 -11.73
CA TRP A 64 2.56 10.55 -11.81
C TRP A 64 1.81 10.77 -10.49
N VAL A 65 1.83 12.02 -10.01
CA VAL A 65 1.18 12.42 -8.76
C VAL A 65 -0.12 13.18 -9.12
N PRO A 66 -1.30 12.69 -8.70
CA PRO A 66 -2.57 13.38 -8.93
C PRO A 66 -2.64 14.71 -8.17
N ASP A 67 -3.44 15.64 -8.69
CA ASP A 67 -3.80 16.86 -7.99
C ASP A 67 -4.74 16.58 -6.80
N ASN A 68 -5.18 17.62 -6.07
CA ASN A 68 -5.97 17.43 -4.85
C ASN A 68 -7.35 16.81 -5.15
N GLU A 69 -7.98 17.23 -6.24
CA GLU A 69 -9.34 16.80 -6.59
C GLU A 69 -9.31 15.35 -7.10
N GLN A 70 -8.31 15.01 -7.90
CA GLN A 70 -8.08 13.65 -8.39
C GLN A 70 -7.74 12.68 -7.26
N GLU A 71 -6.91 13.11 -6.30
CA GLU A 71 -6.60 12.32 -5.10
C GLU A 71 -7.86 12.08 -4.28
N ALA A 72 -8.65 13.12 -4.01
CA ALA A 72 -9.91 13.00 -3.26
C ALA A 72 -10.91 12.04 -3.91
N MET A 73 -11.08 12.11 -5.23
CA MET A 73 -11.94 11.19 -5.99
C MET A 73 -11.46 9.73 -5.87
N ARG A 74 -10.15 9.52 -5.93
CA ARG A 74 -9.55 8.19 -5.83
C ARG A 74 -9.69 7.62 -4.42
N ASP A 75 -9.51 8.45 -3.41
CA ASP A 75 -9.63 8.05 -2.02
C ASP A 75 -11.08 7.74 -1.63
N LEU A 76 -12.05 8.47 -2.17
CA LEU A 76 -13.47 8.11 -2.06
C LEU A 76 -13.75 6.72 -2.63
N THR A 77 -13.23 6.43 -3.82
CA THR A 77 -13.42 5.12 -4.47
C THR A 77 -12.78 3.99 -3.65
N ARG A 78 -11.56 4.22 -3.16
CA ARG A 78 -10.86 3.27 -2.28
C ARG A 78 -11.60 3.02 -0.98
N ALA A 79 -12.07 4.05 -0.31
CA ALA A 79 -12.84 3.92 0.93
C ALA A 79 -14.11 3.07 0.72
N ARG A 80 -14.79 3.27 -0.41
CA ARG A 80 -15.95 2.44 -0.81
C ARG A 80 -15.56 0.98 -1.00
N ASP A 81 -14.48 0.70 -1.72
CA ASP A 81 -14.03 -0.66 -2.00
C ASP A 81 -13.54 -1.38 -0.76
N ASP A 82 -12.86 -0.66 0.14
CA ASP A 82 -12.44 -1.15 1.45
C ASP A 82 -13.66 -1.53 2.29
N MET A 83 -14.69 -0.66 2.36
CA MET A 83 -15.93 -0.97 3.07
C MET A 83 -16.58 -2.26 2.53
N LYS A 84 -16.71 -2.37 1.20
CA LYS A 84 -17.25 -3.59 0.57
C LYS A 84 -16.38 -4.82 0.84
N ALA A 85 -15.05 -4.67 0.87
CA ALA A 85 -14.15 -5.75 1.19
C ALA A 85 -14.30 -6.20 2.66
N GLN A 86 -14.50 -5.27 3.59
CA GLN A 86 -14.78 -5.59 4.99
C GLN A 86 -16.11 -6.33 5.14
N GLU A 87 -17.16 -5.91 4.42
CA GLU A 87 -18.45 -6.60 4.41
C GLU A 87 -18.33 -8.05 3.92
N ARG A 88 -17.67 -8.27 2.78
CA ARG A 88 -17.40 -9.64 2.26
C ARG A 88 -16.62 -10.51 3.25
N LYS A 89 -15.61 -9.92 3.91
CA LYS A 89 -14.85 -10.61 4.97
C LYS A 89 -15.74 -10.98 6.17
N ARG A 90 -16.66 -10.10 6.57
CA ARG A 90 -17.62 -10.40 7.66
C ARG A 90 -18.56 -11.54 7.29
N VAL A 91 -19.14 -11.52 6.08
CA VAL A 91 -20.04 -12.58 5.61
C VAL A 91 -19.32 -13.92 5.49
N SER A 92 -18.12 -13.96 4.88
CA SER A 92 -17.34 -15.20 4.77
C SER A 92 -16.95 -15.79 6.13
N ARG A 93 -16.63 -14.94 7.13
CA ARG A 93 -16.39 -15.39 8.50
C ARG A 93 -17.66 -15.96 9.15
N GLY A 94 -18.79 -15.26 9.03
CA GLY A 94 -20.07 -15.75 9.55
C GLY A 94 -20.51 -17.08 8.93
N ASN A 95 -20.28 -17.27 7.63
CA ASN A 95 -20.58 -18.54 6.95
C ASN A 95 -19.63 -19.67 7.39
N ALA A 96 -18.35 -19.39 7.64
CA ALA A 96 -17.40 -20.37 8.17
C ALA A 96 -17.76 -20.78 9.61
N ASP A 97 -18.17 -19.83 10.45
CA ASP A 97 -18.60 -20.08 11.82
C ASP A 97 -19.91 -20.90 11.85
N ALA A 98 -20.86 -20.64 10.94
CA ALA A 98 -22.09 -21.42 10.80
C ALA A 98 -21.88 -22.84 10.22
N GLY A 99 -20.85 -23.03 9.39
CA GLY A 99 -20.46 -24.34 8.88
C GLY A 99 -19.84 -25.26 9.94
N LEU A 100 -19.22 -24.68 10.98
CA LEU A 100 -18.63 -25.46 12.08
C LEU A 100 -19.68 -25.96 13.09
N THR A 101 -20.79 -25.23 13.26
CA THR A 101 -21.84 -25.57 14.24
C THR A 101 -22.80 -26.65 13.75
N SER A 102 -22.85 -26.93 12.44
CA SER A 102 -23.75 -27.91 11.83
C SER A 102 -23.16 -29.34 11.71
N GLY A 103 -21.91 -29.55 12.10
CA GLY A 103 -21.18 -30.82 11.89
C GLY A 103 -21.13 -31.83 13.05
N SER A 104 -21.82 -31.63 14.18
CA SER A 104 -21.64 -32.50 15.38
C SER A 104 -22.78 -33.47 15.70
N THR A 105 -23.85 -33.55 14.91
CA THR A 105 -25.00 -34.43 15.22
C THR A 105 -24.97 -35.71 14.39
N GLY A 106 -24.10 -36.67 14.74
CA GLY A 106 -24.11 -37.95 14.03
C GLY A 106 -23.08 -38.99 14.47
N ARG A 107 -23.23 -39.53 15.68
CA ARG A 107 -22.95 -40.95 16.02
C ARG A 107 -23.19 -41.18 17.53
N ARG A 108 -24.36 -41.73 17.88
CA ARG A 108 -24.47 -42.59 19.06
C ARG A 108 -24.65 -44.01 18.54
N ALA A 109 -23.66 -44.83 18.86
CA ALA A 109 -23.70 -46.27 18.70
C ALA A 109 -24.74 -46.84 19.67
N PHE A 110 -25.62 -47.68 19.15
CA PHE A 110 -26.22 -48.84 19.82
C PHE A 110 -26.37 -49.93 18.77
#